data_AF-A0A6H5GM78-F1
#
_entry.id   AF-A0A6H5GM78-F1
#
_cell.length_a   1.000
_cell.length_b   1.000
_cell.length_c   1.000
_cell.angle_alpha   90.00
_cell.angle_beta   90.00
_cell.angle_gamma   90.00
#
_symmetry.space_group_name_H-M   'P 1'
#
loop_
_entity.id
_entity.type
_entity.pdbx_description
1 polymer ?
#
loop_
_entity_poly.entity_id
_entity_poly.type
_entity_poly.pdbx_seq_one_letter_code
_entity_poly.pdbx_strand_id
1 'polypeptide(L)'
;MFLGGIPKNGINFMAPAGLHRARWMAKGIYAIKVYMFRGEFKMTKKEEVAITELCMFVVSIYVYHWFQAPSRRFAPRNDLKLLKDLKAYNKVNEAIAEVALKKFSGHLWYLSEVLVAFAFFDENVPLETKTKMVQALENEGQEDTLRRITIDSR
;
A
#
# COMPACT_ATOMS: atom_id res chain seq x y z
N MET A 1 4.05 -25.78 11.03
CA MET A 1 5.47 -26.01 11.36
C MET A 1 5.96 -25.01 12.42
N PHE A 2 5.30 -24.95 13.59
CA PHE A 2 5.86 -24.45 14.87
C PHE A 2 4.98 -24.77 16.10
N LEU A 3 3.85 -25.48 15.93
CA LEU A 3 2.97 -25.91 17.04
C LEU A 3 2.50 -27.37 16.89
N GLY A 4 3.30 -28.25 16.29
CA GLY A 4 3.07 -29.70 16.26
C GLY A 4 1.84 -30.23 15.48
N GLY A 5 0.92 -29.38 15.04
CA GLY A 5 -0.29 -29.79 14.30
C GLY A 5 -0.34 -29.36 12.83
N ILE A 6 -1.10 -30.10 12.03
CA ILE A 6 -1.50 -29.75 10.66
C ILE A 6 -2.96 -29.24 10.73
N PRO A 7 -3.28 -28.03 10.25
CA PRO A 7 -4.65 -27.52 10.23
C PRO A 7 -5.58 -28.41 9.40
N LYS A 8 -6.90 -28.42 9.68
CA LYS A 8 -7.91 -29.20 8.92
C LYS A 8 -7.83 -29.01 7.39
N ASN A 9 -7.38 -27.84 6.95
CA ASN A 9 -7.27 -27.47 5.52
C ASN A 9 -5.84 -27.59 4.97
N GLY A 10 -4.93 -28.26 5.67
CA GLY A 10 -3.52 -28.37 5.32
C GLY A 10 -2.73 -27.08 5.48
N ILE A 11 -1.45 -27.12 5.13
CA ILE A 11 -0.56 -25.94 5.12
C ILE A 11 -0.37 -25.53 3.66
N ASN A 12 -1.05 -24.48 3.25
CA ASN A 12 -0.87 -23.89 1.92
C ASN A 12 0.10 -22.71 2.01
N PHE A 13 1.32 -22.91 1.52
CA PHE A 13 2.25 -21.82 1.32
C PHE A 13 1.83 -21.04 0.07
N MET A 14 1.33 -19.82 0.26
CA MET A 14 1.24 -18.90 -0.86
C MET A 14 2.65 -18.45 -1.22
N ALA A 15 2.98 -18.47 -2.51
CA ALA A 15 4.21 -17.84 -2.98
C ALA A 15 4.24 -16.40 -2.43
N PRO A 16 5.36 -15.96 -1.82
CA PRO A 16 5.46 -14.59 -1.34
C PRO A 16 5.11 -13.67 -2.51
N ALA A 17 4.09 -12.83 -2.33
CA ALA A 17 3.67 -11.91 -3.36
C ALA A 17 4.78 -10.87 -3.60
N GLY A 18 5.75 -11.22 -4.45
CA GLY A 18 6.66 -10.27 -5.09
C GLY A 18 7.89 -9.85 -4.28
N LEU A 19 8.78 -10.78 -3.91
CA LEU A 19 10.18 -10.42 -3.59
C LEU A 19 10.89 -9.71 -4.77
N HIS A 20 10.40 -9.90 -6.01
CA HIS A 20 10.92 -9.24 -7.22
C HIS A 20 10.38 -7.80 -7.45
N ARG A 21 9.36 -7.33 -6.72
CA ARG A 21 8.69 -6.02 -6.92
C ARG A 21 9.13 -4.92 -5.97
N ALA A 22 10.09 -5.16 -5.08
CA ALA A 22 10.86 -4.10 -4.42
C ALA A 22 11.52 -3.11 -5.42
N ARG A 23 11.51 -3.46 -6.72
CA ARG A 23 12.00 -2.69 -7.86
C ARG A 23 11.03 -1.64 -8.42
N TRP A 24 9.81 -1.48 -7.92
CA TRP A 24 8.91 -0.44 -8.47
C TRP A 24 9.48 0.97 -8.23
N MET A 25 10.06 1.24 -7.06
CA MET A 25 10.71 2.52 -6.80
C MET A 25 11.89 2.78 -7.76
N ALA A 26 12.68 1.74 -8.10
CA ALA A 26 13.73 1.88 -9.11
C ALA A 26 13.17 2.31 -10.48
N LYS A 27 11.98 1.81 -10.87
CA LYS A 27 11.28 2.26 -12.09
C LYS A 27 10.77 3.70 -11.95
N GLY A 28 10.28 4.09 -10.78
CA GLY A 28 9.86 5.47 -10.50
C GLY A 28 11.03 6.46 -10.60
N ILE A 29 12.18 6.12 -10.01
CA ILE A 29 13.42 6.92 -10.12
C ILE A 29 13.88 7.01 -11.57
N TYR A 30 13.85 5.89 -12.29
CA TYR A 30 14.21 5.88 -13.70
C TYR A 30 13.26 6.74 -14.54
N ALA A 31 11.96 6.71 -14.26
CA ALA A 31 10.98 7.58 -14.92
C ALA A 31 11.27 9.06 -14.69
N ILE A 32 11.59 9.44 -13.45
CA ILE A 32 12.00 10.81 -13.10
C ILE A 32 13.26 11.20 -13.87
N LYS A 33 14.26 10.30 -13.95
CA LYS A 33 15.48 10.54 -14.74
C LYS A 33 15.15 10.78 -16.22
N VAL A 34 14.30 9.95 -16.82
CA VAL A 34 13.87 10.14 -18.22
C VAL A 34 13.18 11.49 -18.39
N TYR A 35 12.30 11.88 -17.46
CA TYR A 35 11.62 13.18 -17.50
C TYR A 35 12.60 14.37 -17.39
N MET A 36 13.60 14.29 -16.50
CA MET A 36 14.61 15.34 -16.34
C MET A 36 15.44 15.55 -17.61
N PHE A 37 15.82 14.47 -18.28
CA PHE A 37 16.62 14.50 -19.51
C PHE A 37 15.78 14.39 -20.78
N ARG A 38 14.47 14.63 -20.71
CA ARG A 38 13.54 14.38 -21.83
C ARG A 38 13.90 15.10 -23.14
N GLY A 39 14.59 16.24 -23.05
CA GLY A 39 15.10 16.98 -24.21
C GLY A 39 16.20 16.25 -24.98
N GLU A 40 16.89 15.31 -24.36
CA GLU A 40 17.94 14.48 -24.98
C GLU A 40 17.37 13.24 -25.70
N PHE A 41 16.07 12.97 -25.54
CA PHE A 41 15.40 11.81 -26.14
C PHE A 41 14.45 12.24 -27.26
N LYS A 42 14.38 11.43 -28.32
CA LYS A 42 13.32 11.56 -29.33
C LYS A 42 12.04 10.96 -28.78
N MET A 43 11.21 11.79 -28.14
CA MET A 43 9.92 11.37 -27.56
C MET A 43 8.77 11.89 -28.42
N THR A 44 7.74 11.07 -28.57
CA THR A 44 6.44 11.52 -29.07
C THR A 44 5.75 12.35 -28.00
N LYS A 45 4.82 13.23 -28.41
CA LYS A 45 3.99 14.01 -27.46
C LYS A 45 3.25 13.10 -26.46
N LYS A 46 2.81 11.92 -26.90
CA LYS A 46 2.14 10.94 -26.06
C LYS A 46 3.06 10.39 -24.96
N GLU A 47 4.30 10.07 -25.31
CA GLU A 47 5.30 9.59 -24.35
C GLU A 47 5.68 10.68 -23.35
N GLU A 48 5.80 11.94 -23.81
CA GLU A 48 6.10 13.07 -22.93
C GLU A 48 4.98 13.30 -21.90
N VAL A 49 3.71 13.25 -22.33
CA VAL A 49 2.57 13.33 -21.40
C VAL A 49 2.58 12.15 -20.43
N ALA A 50 2.72 10.92 -20.92
CA ALA A 50 2.70 9.73 -20.08
C ALA A 50 3.82 9.71 -19.03
N ILE A 51 5.05 10.11 -19.41
CA ILE A 51 6.17 10.17 -18.44
C ILE A 51 5.95 11.30 -17.43
N THR A 52 5.34 12.42 -17.83
CA THR A 52 5.00 13.53 -16.94
C THR A 52 3.99 13.07 -15.88
N GLU A 53 2.88 12.44 -16.31
CA GLU A 53 1.84 11.94 -15.41
C GLU A 53 2.36 10.88 -14.44
N LEU A 54 3.22 9.97 -14.93
CA LEU A 54 3.87 8.99 -14.07
C LEU A 54 4.79 9.65 -13.04
N CYS A 55 5.58 10.65 -13.44
CA CYS A 55 6.45 11.38 -12.52
C CYS A 55 5.67 12.17 -11.48
N MET A 56 4.56 12.82 -11.88
CA MET A 56 3.65 13.49 -10.95
C MET A 56 3.16 12.52 -9.89
N PHE A 57 2.63 11.35 -10.30
CA PHE A 57 2.20 10.32 -9.36
C PHE A 57 3.30 9.84 -8.42
N VAL A 58 4.51 9.58 -8.96
CA VAL A 58 5.63 9.10 -8.14
C VAL A 58 5.99 10.11 -7.07
N VAL A 59 6.12 11.39 -7.45
CA VAL A 59 6.55 12.46 -6.56
C VAL A 59 5.45 12.84 -5.57
N SER A 60 4.20 12.97 -6.01
CA SER A 60 3.10 13.47 -5.18
C SER A 60 2.50 12.43 -4.26
N ILE A 61 2.56 11.14 -4.62
CA ILE A 61 1.97 10.05 -3.85
C ILE A 61 3.03 9.03 -3.43
N TYR A 62 3.68 8.38 -4.39
CA TYR A 62 4.37 7.12 -4.10
C TYR A 62 5.61 7.29 -3.21
N VAL A 63 6.43 8.34 -3.42
CA VAL A 63 7.68 8.56 -2.68
C VAL A 63 7.46 8.66 -1.18
N TYR A 64 6.47 9.45 -0.75
CA TYR A 64 6.19 9.66 0.67
C TYR A 64 5.83 8.35 1.38
N HIS A 65 4.95 7.54 0.78
CA HIS A 65 4.53 6.26 1.35
C HIS A 65 5.61 5.18 1.27
N TRP A 66 6.37 5.16 0.17
CA TRP A 66 7.49 4.23 0.00
C TRP A 66 8.59 4.49 1.04
N PHE A 67 8.90 5.76 1.34
CA PHE A 67 9.91 6.12 2.34
C PHE A 67 9.54 5.66 3.75
N GLN A 68 8.25 5.62 4.09
CA GLN A 68 7.77 5.12 5.38
C GLN A 68 7.59 3.60 5.43
N ALA A 69 7.53 2.92 4.28
CA ALA A 69 7.26 1.49 4.19
C ALA A 69 8.20 0.57 5.00
N PRO A 70 9.51 0.88 5.18
CA PRO A 70 10.39 0.05 6.01
C PRO A 70 10.01 0.03 7.50
N SER A 71 9.26 1.02 7.99
CA SER A 71 8.87 1.11 9.39
C SER A 71 7.60 0.32 9.69
N ARG A 72 7.75 -0.86 10.30
CA ARG A 72 6.63 -1.76 10.62
C ARG A 72 5.58 -1.11 11.52
N ARG A 73 6.00 -0.29 12.50
CA ARG A 73 5.07 0.42 13.40
C ARG A 73 4.16 1.40 12.65
N PHE A 74 4.64 1.97 11.54
CA PHE A 74 3.87 2.91 10.72
C PHE A 74 3.04 2.22 9.65
N ALA A 75 3.30 0.95 9.35
CA ALA A 75 2.70 0.26 8.22
C ALA A 75 1.16 0.37 8.18
N PRO A 76 0.40 0.09 9.27
CA PRO A 76 -1.05 0.14 9.21
C PRO A 76 -1.59 1.54 8.86
N ARG A 77 -1.05 2.59 9.50
CA ARG A 77 -1.44 3.98 9.21
C ARG A 77 -0.99 4.40 7.81
N ASN A 78 0.22 4.03 7.41
CA ASN A 78 0.81 4.40 6.12
C ASN A 78 0.00 3.83 4.96
N ASP A 79 -0.44 2.58 5.06
CA ASP A 79 -1.26 1.92 4.04
C ASP A 79 -2.66 2.54 3.94
N LEU A 80 -3.32 2.76 5.09
CA LEU A 80 -4.61 3.45 5.10
C LEU A 80 -4.52 4.87 4.56
N LYS A 81 -3.43 5.59 4.87
CA LYS A 81 -3.18 6.91 4.32
C LYS A 81 -2.92 6.87 2.82
N LEU A 82 -2.15 5.90 2.32
CA LEU A 82 -1.92 5.72 0.88
C LEU A 82 -3.23 5.57 0.12
N LEU A 83 -4.17 4.78 0.64
CA LEU A 83 -5.49 4.60 0.01
C LEU A 83 -6.30 5.90 0.00
N LYS A 84 -6.27 6.69 1.08
CA LYS A 84 -6.93 7.99 1.15
C LYS A 84 -6.30 8.99 0.17
N ASP A 85 -4.97 9.07 0.14
CA ASP A 85 -4.23 9.96 -0.75
C ASP A 85 -4.49 9.59 -2.22
N LEU A 86 -4.55 8.29 -2.55
CA LEU A 86 -4.92 7.81 -3.88
C LEU A 86 -6.37 8.15 -4.25
N LYS A 87 -7.33 7.98 -3.32
CA LYS A 87 -8.73 8.42 -3.54
C LYS A 87 -8.80 9.93 -3.81
N ALA A 88 -7.98 10.73 -3.13
CA ALA A 88 -7.89 12.17 -3.41
C ALA A 88 -7.22 12.46 -4.76
N TYR A 89 -6.18 11.69 -5.12
CA TYR A 89 -5.45 11.81 -6.39
C TYR A 89 -6.31 11.49 -7.63
N ASN A 90 -7.46 10.81 -7.48
CA ASN A 90 -8.44 10.68 -8.56
C ASN A 90 -8.81 12.02 -9.21
N LYS A 91 -8.84 13.11 -8.42
CA LYS A 91 -9.13 14.47 -8.94
C LYS A 91 -8.02 15.03 -9.84
N VAL A 92 -6.82 14.46 -9.77
CA VAL A 92 -5.64 14.88 -10.55
C VAL A 92 -5.46 13.96 -11.76
N ASN A 93 -5.49 12.65 -11.55
CA ASN A 93 -5.42 11.66 -12.62
C ASN A 93 -6.14 10.37 -12.18
N GLU A 94 -7.40 10.26 -12.58
CA GLU A 94 -8.29 9.13 -12.27
C GLU A 94 -7.72 7.80 -12.75
N ALA A 95 -7.26 7.72 -14.00
CA ALA A 95 -6.76 6.48 -14.59
C ALA A 95 -5.58 5.89 -13.79
N ILE A 96 -4.61 6.72 -13.38
CA ILE A 96 -3.48 6.28 -12.56
C ILE A 96 -3.95 5.92 -11.14
N ALA A 97 -4.80 6.76 -10.55
CA ALA A 97 -5.30 6.55 -9.19
C ALA A 97 -6.09 5.25 -9.06
N GLU A 98 -6.99 4.94 -9.99
CA GLU A 98 -7.76 3.69 -10.01
C GLU A 98 -6.87 2.46 -10.15
N VAL A 99 -5.91 2.50 -11.08
CA VAL A 99 -4.96 1.40 -11.28
C VAL A 99 -4.11 1.20 -10.02
N ALA A 100 -3.62 2.28 -9.42
CA ALA A 100 -2.84 2.23 -8.19
C ALA A 100 -3.68 1.70 -7.01
N LEU A 101 -4.89 2.21 -6.80
CA LEU A 101 -5.82 1.74 -5.76
C LEU A 101 -6.06 0.24 -5.90
N LYS A 102 -6.35 -0.24 -7.11
CA LYS A 102 -6.58 -1.66 -7.37
C LYS A 102 -5.33 -2.50 -7.03
N LYS A 103 -4.13 -2.01 -7.36
CA LYS A 103 -2.88 -2.71 -7.06
C LYS A 103 -2.58 -2.73 -5.57
N PHE A 104 -2.62 -1.58 -4.90
CA PHE A 104 -2.29 -1.48 -3.47
C PHE A 104 -3.34 -2.15 -2.58
N SER A 105 -4.63 -2.11 -2.95
CA SER A 105 -5.68 -2.88 -2.26
C SER A 105 -5.39 -4.38 -2.25
N GLY A 106 -4.81 -4.91 -3.34
CA GLY A 106 -4.40 -6.32 -3.41
C GLY A 106 -3.24 -6.68 -2.48
N HIS A 107 -2.53 -5.69 -1.93
CA HIS A 107 -1.42 -5.87 -1.01
C HIS A 107 -1.81 -5.75 0.47
N LEU A 108 -3.06 -5.40 0.80
CA LEU A 108 -3.53 -5.22 2.19
C LEU A 108 -3.78 -6.53 2.96
N TRP A 109 -3.30 -7.67 2.45
CA TRP A 109 -3.44 -8.99 3.10
C TRP A 109 -2.79 -9.04 4.49
N TYR A 110 -1.83 -8.16 4.75
CA TYR A 110 -1.16 -8.04 6.04
C TYR A 110 -1.79 -6.97 6.94
N LEU A 111 -2.83 -6.26 6.51
CA LEU A 111 -3.61 -5.39 7.39
C LEU A 111 -4.67 -6.24 8.10
N SER A 112 -4.22 -7.16 8.94
CA SER A 112 -5.08 -8.05 9.74
C SER A 112 -5.26 -7.52 11.16
N GLU A 113 -6.20 -8.09 11.92
CA GLU A 113 -6.42 -7.78 13.34
C GLU A 113 -5.15 -7.93 14.19
N VAL A 114 -4.28 -8.88 13.84
CA VAL A 114 -2.99 -9.08 14.55
C VAL A 114 -1.98 -8.00 14.17
N LEU A 115 -1.86 -7.68 12.88
CA LEU A 115 -0.81 -6.79 12.38
C LEU A 115 -1.19 -5.31 12.53
N VAL A 116 -2.48 -4.97 12.61
CA VAL A 116 -2.95 -3.62 12.94
C VAL A 116 -2.55 -3.21 14.36
N ALA A 117 -2.29 -4.17 15.26
CA ALA A 117 -1.77 -3.90 16.60
C ALA A 117 -0.42 -3.16 16.58
N PHE A 118 0.36 -3.25 15.49
CA PHE A 118 1.57 -2.44 15.35
C PHE A 118 1.31 -0.94 15.38
N ALA A 119 0.10 -0.49 15.05
CA ALA A 119 -0.30 0.91 15.13
C ALA A 119 -0.36 1.44 16.58
N PHE A 120 -0.44 0.58 17.60
CA PHE A 120 -0.31 1.01 19.00
C PHE A 120 1.04 1.65 19.28
N PHE A 121 2.08 1.21 18.57
CA PHE A 121 3.42 1.76 18.68
C PHE A 121 3.60 2.99 17.80
N ASP A 122 2.70 3.36 16.89
CA ASP A 122 2.85 4.57 16.07
C ASP A 122 2.55 5.83 16.90
N GLU A 123 3.49 6.76 17.00
CA GLU A 123 3.31 8.04 17.70
C GLU A 123 2.37 8.99 16.96
N ASN A 124 2.18 8.79 15.65
CA ASN A 124 1.28 9.58 14.82
C ASN A 124 -0.16 9.07 14.86
N VAL A 125 -0.43 7.96 15.55
CA VAL A 125 -1.79 7.49 15.81
C VAL A 125 -2.27 8.13 17.13
N PRO A 126 -3.33 8.96 17.11
CA PRO A 126 -3.81 9.64 18.31
C PRO A 126 -4.21 8.67 19.42
N LEU A 127 -4.03 9.08 20.68
CA LEU A 127 -4.41 8.27 21.83
C LEU A 127 -5.89 7.85 21.78
N GLU A 128 -6.77 8.76 21.38
CA GLU A 128 -8.20 8.46 21.20
C GLU A 128 -8.44 7.32 20.20
N THR A 129 -7.71 7.30 19.09
CA THR A 129 -7.78 6.20 18.12
C THR A 129 -7.29 4.90 18.72
N LYS A 130 -6.20 4.92 19.51
CA LYS A 130 -5.69 3.74 20.21
C LYS A 130 -6.70 3.22 21.24
N THR A 131 -7.36 4.09 22.00
CA THR A 131 -8.41 3.70 22.94
C THR A 131 -9.57 3.00 22.22
N LYS A 132 -10.02 3.55 21.08
CA LYS A 132 -11.07 2.92 20.26
C LYS A 132 -10.63 1.57 19.70
N MET A 133 -9.37 1.43 19.30
CA MET A 133 -8.82 0.15 18.85
C MET A 133 -8.82 -0.88 19.99
N VAL A 134 -8.48 -0.49 21.23
CA VAL A 134 -8.52 -1.40 22.40
C VAL A 134 -9.95 -1.83 22.71
N GLN A 135 -10.91 -0.90 22.72
CA GLN A 135 -12.33 -1.23 22.88
C GLN A 135 -12.82 -2.18 21.79
N ALA A 136 -12.34 -2.01 20.56
CA ALA A 136 -12.70 -2.90 19.46
C ALA A 136 -12.20 -4.34 19.63
N LEU A 137 -11.17 -4.58 20.45
CA LEU A 137 -10.68 -5.93 20.78
C LEU A 137 -11.61 -6.70 21.71
N GLU A 138 -12.56 -6.03 22.38
CA GLU A 138 -13.56 -6.69 23.23
C GLU A 138 -14.63 -7.41 22.40
N ASN A 139 -14.72 -7.11 21.10
CA ASN A 139 -15.63 -7.80 20.20
C ASN A 139 -15.11 -9.22 19.89
N GLU A 140 -16.02 -10.20 19.86
CA GLU A 140 -15.67 -11.55 19.41
C GLU A 140 -15.12 -11.52 17.97
N GLY A 141 -13.88 -11.99 17.82
CA GLY A 141 -13.26 -12.16 16.52
C GLY A 141 -13.91 -13.30 15.73
N GLN A 142 -13.79 -13.26 14.40
CA GLN A 142 -14.24 -14.37 13.55
C GLN A 142 -13.17 -15.46 13.51
N GLU A 143 -13.55 -16.74 13.69
CA GLU A 143 -12.60 -17.88 13.57
C GLU A 143 -11.89 -17.90 12.21
N ASP A 144 -12.59 -17.48 11.14
CA ASP A 144 -12.05 -17.29 9.79
C ASP A 144 -11.92 -15.79 9.49
N THR A 145 -10.74 -15.22 9.75
CA THR A 145 -10.43 -13.85 9.34
C THR A 145 -10.52 -13.68 7.82
N LEU A 146 -11.09 -12.55 7.37
CA LEU A 146 -11.05 -12.19 5.96
C LEU A 146 -9.61 -12.13 5.47
N ARG A 147 -9.25 -12.99 4.50
CA ARG A 147 -7.90 -13.01 3.90
C ARG A 147 -7.53 -11.70 3.20
N ARG A 148 -8.51 -10.82 2.95
CA ARG A 148 -8.35 -9.50 2.33
C ARG A 148 -9.40 -8.52 2.86
N ILE A 149 -8.98 -7.30 3.14
CA ILE A 149 -9.90 -6.18 3.37
C ILE A 149 -10.58 -5.81 2.05
N THR A 150 -11.90 -5.70 2.08
CA THR A 150 -12.69 -5.11 0.99
C THR A 150 -12.80 -3.61 1.26
N ILE A 151 -12.23 -2.79 0.37
CA ILE A 151 -12.46 -1.33 0.44
C ILE A 151 -13.79 -1.05 -0.24
N ASP A 152 -14.70 -0.40 0.48
CA ASP A 152 -15.97 0.04 -0.08
C ASP A 152 -15.70 1.03 -1.23
N SER A 153 -16.22 0.70 -2.42
CA SER A 153 -16.04 1.44 -3.66
C SER A 153 -17.06 2.58 -3.83
N ARG A 154 -17.66 3.03 -2.73
CA ARG A 154 -18.56 4.19 -2.70
C ARG A 154 -17.79 5.50 -2.74
#